data_AF-A0A1F9BT25-F1
#
_entry.id   AF-A0A1F9BT25-F1
#
_cell.length_a   1.000
_cell.length_b   1.000
_cell.length_c   1.000
_cell.angle_alpha   90.00
_cell.angle_beta   90.00
_cell.angle_gamma   90.00
#
_symmetry.space_group_name_H-M   'P 1'
#
loop_
_entity.id
_entity.type
_entity.pdbx_description
1 polymer ?
#
loop_
_entity_poly.entity_id
_entity_poly.type
_entity_poly.pdbx_seq_one_letter_code
_entity_poly.pdbx_strand_id
1 'polypeptide(L)' 'MLKYSRATLEERELESRIIRVPELIEEGLTYLEHQRGTGEGRLDILFVDANKTLVVAELKVVEDLNMLFQALDY' A
#
# COMPACT_ATOMS: atom_id res chain seq x y z
N MET A 1 -4.28 0.69 -24.08
CA MET A 1 -4.27 1.90 -23.23
C MET A 1 -5.36 1.74 -22.20
N LEU A 2 -5.00 1.76 -20.91
CA LEU A 2 -5.99 1.68 -19.82
C LEU A 2 -6.82 2.98 -19.82
N LYS A 3 -8.13 2.84 -19.60
CA LYS A 3 -9.03 3.99 -19.43
C LYS A 3 -9.10 4.31 -17.94
N TYR A 4 -8.69 5.52 -17.57
CA TYR A 4 -8.72 5.99 -16.19
C TYR A 4 -9.96 6.83 -15.92
N SER A 5 -10.49 6.69 -14.71
CA SER A 5 -11.58 7.53 -14.17
C SER A 5 -11.21 7.98 -12.77
N ARG A 6 -11.66 9.18 -12.37
CA ARG A 6 -11.54 9.63 -10.98
C ARG A 6 -12.60 8.94 -10.13
N ALA A 7 -12.22 8.51 -8.94
CA ALA A 7 -13.12 7.99 -7.93
C ALA A 7 -12.73 8.59 -6.57
N THR A 8 -13.73 8.88 -5.74
CA THR A 8 -13.53 9.17 -4.32
C THR A 8 -13.63 7.84 -3.59
N LEU A 9 -12.63 7.53 -2.77
CA LEU A 9 -12.52 6.27 -2.05
C LEU A 9 -12.24 6.55 -0.58
N GLU A 10 -12.67 5.64 0.29
CA GLU A 10 -12.16 5.54 1.66
C GLU A 10 -10.84 4.75 1.66
N GLU A 11 -9.98 4.96 2.66
CA GLU A 11 -8.68 4.28 2.75
C GLU A 11 -8.83 2.75 2.78
N ARG A 12 -9.84 2.24 3.49
CA ARG A 12 -10.15 0.81 3.51
C ARG A 12 -10.51 0.25 2.13
N GLU A 13 -11.17 1.05 1.29
CA GLU A 13 -11.50 0.64 -0.07
C GLU A 13 -10.25 0.67 -0.97
N LEU A 14 -9.40 1.68 -0.81
CA LEU A 14 -8.11 1.77 -1.48
C LEU A 14 -7.25 0.53 -1.15
N GLU A 15 -7.12 0.19 0.13
CA GLU A 15 -6.38 -0.99 0.60
C GLU A 15 -6.92 -2.27 -0.05
N SER A 16 -8.23 -2.50 -0.01
CA SER A 16 -8.84 -3.70 -0.58
C SER A 16 -8.64 -3.81 -2.10
N ARG A 17 -8.61 -2.68 -2.81
CA ARG A 17 -8.36 -2.65 -4.26
C ARG A 17 -6.90 -2.97 -4.57
N ILE A 18 -5.96 -2.38 -3.84
CA ILE A 18 -4.53 -2.58 -4.03
C ILE A 18 -4.14 -4.04 -3.77
N ILE A 19 -4.65 -4.68 -2.71
CA ILE A 19 -4.35 -6.08 -2.38
C ILE A 19 -4.77 -7.05 -3.50
N ARG A 20 -5.85 -6.73 -4.25
CA ARG A 20 -6.37 -7.61 -5.30
C ARG A 20 -5.55 -7.63 -6.57
N VAL A 21 -4.87 -6.53 -6.87
CA VAL A 21 -4.15 -6.32 -8.13
C VAL A 21 -2.82 -5.58 -7.92
N PRO A 22 -1.91 -6.09 -7.05
CA PRO A 22 -0.63 -5.44 -6.77
C PRO A 22 0.27 -5.33 -8.01
N GLU A 23 0.06 -6.17 -9.03
CA GLU A 23 0.77 -6.15 -10.30
C GLU A 23 0.55 -4.87 -11.12
N LEU A 24 -0.49 -4.09 -10.79
CA LEU A 24 -0.72 -2.77 -11.42
C LEU A 24 0.18 -1.68 -10.83
N ILE A 25 0.81 -1.92 -9.67
CA ILE A 25 1.79 -1.02 -9.05
C ILE A 25 3.18 -1.35 -9.59
N GLU A 26 3.58 -2.61 -9.48
CA GLU A 26 4.89 -3.11 -9.90
C GLU A 26 4.79 -4.57 -10.34
N GLU A 27 5.45 -4.92 -11.45
CA GLU A 27 5.48 -6.29 -11.95
C GLU A 27 6.18 -7.22 -10.95
N GLY A 28 5.52 -8.32 -10.57
CA GLY A 28 6.05 -9.28 -9.60
C GLY A 28 5.84 -8.91 -8.14
N LEU A 29 5.19 -7.77 -7.84
CA LEU A 29 4.79 -7.41 -6.50
C LEU A 29 3.70 -8.37 -5.99
N THR A 30 3.94 -8.97 -4.82
CA THR A 30 3.06 -9.98 -4.24
C THR A 30 2.62 -9.57 -2.83
N TYR A 31 1.33 -9.64 -2.56
CA TYR A 31 0.75 -9.39 -1.24
C TYR A 31 1.22 -10.42 -0.20
N LEU A 32 1.62 -9.94 0.99
CA LEU A 32 1.96 -10.79 2.13
C LEU A 32 0.95 -10.65 3.27
N GLU A 33 0.73 -9.43 3.78
CA GLU A 33 -0.11 -9.18 4.94
C GLU A 33 -0.63 -7.73 4.96
N HIS A 34 -1.66 -7.46 5.76
CA HIS A 34 -2.21 -6.12 5.96
C HIS A 34 -2.53 -5.88 7.43
N GLN A 35 -2.56 -4.61 7.85
CA GLN A 35 -2.91 -4.21 9.21
C GLN A 35 -2.06 -4.93 10.28
N ARG A 36 -0.79 -5.13 9.97
CA ARG A 36 0.17 -5.83 10.84
C ARG A 36 0.72 -4.87 11.88
N GLY A 37 0.61 -5.24 13.15
CA GLY A 37 1.19 -4.46 14.24
C GLY A 37 2.71 -4.44 14.18
N THR A 38 3.29 -3.24 14.24
CA THR A 38 4.71 -2.97 14.44
C THR A 38 4.90 -2.39 15.85
N GLY A 39 6.16 -2.16 16.26
CA GLY A 39 6.43 -1.52 17.56
C GLY A 39 5.87 -0.10 17.68
N GLU A 40 5.75 0.60 16.55
CA GLU A 40 5.41 2.03 16.46
C GLU A 40 4.01 2.30 15.87
N GLY A 41 3.30 1.26 15.41
CA GLY A 41 1.99 1.45 14.80
C GLY A 41 1.45 0.21 14.10
N ARG A 42 0.60 0.42 13.10
CA ARG A 42 0.01 -0.66 12.30
C ARG A 42 0.21 -0.31 10.84
N LEU A 43 1.03 -1.10 10.15
CA LEU A 43 1.30 -0.89 8.73
C LEU A 43 0.07 -1.27 7.91
N ASP A 44 -0.23 -0.50 6.86
CA ASP A 44 -1.38 -0.77 6.00
C ASP A 44 -1.22 -2.06 5.22
N ILE A 45 -0.22 -2.14 4.33
CA ILE A 45 0.07 -3.36 3.55
C ILE A 45 1.56 -3.68 3.52
N LEU A 46 1.87 -4.98 3.65
CA LEU A 46 3.18 -5.56 3.42
C LEU A 46 3.17 -6.39 2.14
N PHE A 47 4.13 -6.11 1.27
CA PHE A 47 4.39 -6.81 0.02
C PHE A 47 5.78 -7.44 0.00
N VAL A 48 6.01 -8.24 -1.04
CA VAL A 48 7.34 -8.65 -1.49
C VAL A 48 7.48 -8.40 -2.99
N ASP A 49 8.59 -7.80 -3.41
CA ASP A 49 8.87 -7.55 -4.83
C ASP A 49 9.40 -8.81 -5.56
N ALA A 50 9.66 -8.67 -6.87
CA ALA A 50 10.21 -9.74 -7.69
C ALA A 50 11.60 -10.23 -7.21
N ASN A 51 12.37 -9.35 -6.56
CA ASN A 51 13.71 -9.60 -6.04
C ASN A 51 13.73 -10.15 -4.60
N LYS A 52 12.56 -10.43 -4.02
CA LYS A 52 12.39 -10.89 -2.63
C LYS A 52 12.69 -9.84 -1.57
N THR A 53 12.64 -8.55 -1.93
CA THR A 53 12.69 -7.43 -1.00
C THR A 53 11.31 -7.22 -0.37
N LEU A 54 11.26 -7.00 0.94
CA LEU A 54 10.03 -6.56 1.61
C LEU A 54 9.71 -5.12 1.21
N VAL A 55 8.45 -4.86 0.92
CA VAL A 55 7.95 -3.53 0.53
C VAL A 55 6.81 -3.14 1.47
N VAL A 56 6.99 -2.03 2.18
CA VAL A 56 5.98 -1.41 3.03
C VAL A 56 5.19 -0.42 2.18
N ALA A 57 3.85 -0.54 2.18
CA ALA A 57 2.97 0.39 1.51
C ALA A 57 2.07 1.08 2.53
N GLU A 58 2.33 2.38 2.74
CA GLU A 58 1.47 3.30 3.50
C GLU A 58 0.47 3.96 2.54
N LEU A 59 -0.81 3.95 2.89
CA LEU A 59 -1.87 4.43 2.02
C LEU A 59 -2.46 5.75 2.52
N LYS A 60 -2.78 6.64 1.58
CA LYS A 60 -3.53 7.88 1.84
C LYS A 60 -4.45 8.21 0.67
N VAL A 61 -5.65 8.70 0.99
CA VAL A 61 -6.61 9.24 0.01
C VAL A 61 -6.62 10.77 -0.07
N VAL A 62 -5.91 11.42 0.85
CA VAL A 62 -5.66 12.87 0.90
C VAL A 62 -4.16 13.08 1.15
N GLU A 63 -3.60 14.12 0.57
CA GLU A 63 -2.19 14.48 0.80
C GLU A 63 -1.95 14.84 2.27
N ASP A 64 -0.98 14.18 2.90
CA ASP A 64 -0.54 14.41 4.27
C ASP A 64 0.99 14.45 4.33
N LEU A 65 1.55 15.53 4.89
CA LEU A 65 2.99 15.72 5.05
C LEU A 65 3.62 14.71 6.03
N ASN A 66 2.82 14.14 6.93
CA ASN A 66 3.30 13.15 7.88
C ASN A 66 3.38 11.73 7.30
N MET A 67 2.80 11.50 6.11
CA MET A 67 2.78 10.18 5.45
C MET A 67 4.19 9.60 5.27
N LEU A 68 5.16 10.44 4.93
CA LEU A 68 6.54 9.99 4.78
C LEU A 68 7.13 9.50 6.10
N PHE A 69 6.87 10.19 7.21
CA PHE A 69 7.39 9.78 8.51
C PHE A 69 6.75 8.49 8.99
N GLN A 70 5.44 8.33 8.82
CA GLN A 70 4.73 7.07 9.11
C GLN A 70 5.31 5.89 8.34
N ALA A 71 5.58 6.07 7.05
CA ALA A 71 6.20 5.02 6.22
C ALA A 71 7.66 4.71 6.62
N LEU A 72 8.39 5.68 7.17
CA LEU A 72 9.76 5.49 7.65
C LEU A 72 9.85 4.82 9.02
N ASP A 73 8.81 4.94 9.85
CA ASP A 73 8.78 4.39 11.21
C ASP A 73 8.48 2.86 11.23
N TYR A 74 8.06 2.28 10.11
CA TYR A 74 7.76 0.84 9.96
C TYR A 74 8.96 0.01 9.48
#